data_AF-A0A9X2E174-F1
#
_entry.id   AF-A0A9X2E174-F1
#
_cell.length_a   1.000
_cell.length_b   1.000
_cell.length_c   1.000
_cell.angle_alpha   90.00
_cell.angle_beta   90.00
_cell.angle_gamma   90.00
#
_symmetry.space_group_name_H-M   'P 1'
#
loop_
_entity.id
_entity.type
_entity.pdbx_description
1 polymer ?
#
loop_
_entity_poly.entity_id
_entity_poly.type
_entity_poly.pdbx_seq_one_letter_code
_entity_poly.pdbx_strand_id
1 'polypeptide(L)'
;MDETTHDRPTDDVLREWWDELCTALGLGEVPIGRDALLALAGDAAHGVVRPAAPLTTFLAGYAAGLQGGGAEALATALATASGAIRDRAHDS
;
A
#
# COMPACT_ATOMS: atom_id res chain seq x y z
N MET A 1 8.15 -25.88 -29.58
CA MET A 1 7.88 -25.64 -28.15
C MET A 1 9.13 -24.99 -27.63
N ASP A 2 9.14 -23.66 -27.60
CA ASP A 2 10.18 -22.89 -26.93
C ASP A 2 9.45 -21.99 -25.94
N GLU A 3 9.54 -22.41 -24.67
CA GLU A 3 8.85 -21.84 -23.53
C GLU A 3 9.69 -20.67 -23.02
N THR A 4 9.63 -19.54 -23.73
CA THR A 4 10.06 -18.26 -23.15
C THR A 4 9.01 -17.83 -22.14
N THR A 5 9.06 -18.42 -20.94
CA THR A 5 8.45 -17.81 -19.76
C THR A 5 9.14 -16.46 -19.58
N HIS A 6 8.49 -15.40 -20.05
CA HIS A 6 8.99 -14.05 -19.92
C HIS A 6 8.99 -13.72 -18.43
N ASP A 7 10.18 -13.59 -17.83
CA ASP A 7 10.34 -12.95 -16.53
C ASP A 7 9.87 -11.50 -16.70
N ARG A 8 8.57 -11.29 -16.44
CA ARG A 8 7.97 -9.97 -16.58
C ARG A 8 8.58 -9.09 -15.50
N PRO A 9 8.95 -7.83 -15.82
CA PRO A 9 9.35 -6.89 -14.79
C PRO A 9 8.32 -6.87 -13.66
N THR A 10 8.77 -7.03 -12.41
CA THR A 10 7.89 -7.05 -11.23
C THR A 10 6.91 -5.87 -11.21
N ASP A 11 7.34 -4.70 -11.69
CA ASP A 11 6.50 -3.51 -11.80
C ASP A 11 5.28 -3.70 -12.71
N ASP A 12 5.45 -4.37 -13.85
CA ASP A 12 4.35 -4.66 -14.78
C ASP A 12 3.34 -5.62 -14.14
N VAL A 13 3.84 -6.66 -13.45
CA VAL A 13 3.00 -7.60 -12.70
C VAL A 13 2.21 -6.88 -11.61
N LEU A 14 2.85 -5.98 -10.84
CA LEU A 14 2.19 -5.21 -9.79
C LEU A 14 1.18 -4.20 -10.35
N ARG A 15 1.43 -3.64 -11.54
CA ARG A 15 0.51 -2.70 -12.21
C ARG A 15 -0.77 -3.43 -12.61
N GLU A 16 -0.62 -4.53 -13.33
CA GLU A 16 -1.74 -5.33 -13.79
C GLU A 16 -2.53 -5.89 -12.61
N TRP A 17 -1.84 -6.41 -11.60
CA TRP A 17 -2.50 -6.91 -10.40
C TRP A 17 -3.27 -5.81 -9.64
N TRP A 18 -2.71 -4.60 -9.55
CA TRP A 18 -3.41 -3.45 -8.96
C TRP A 18 -4.71 -3.15 -9.71
N ASP A 19 -4.66 -3.09 -11.04
CA ASP A 19 -5.82 -2.78 -11.88
C ASP A 19 -6.89 -3.90 -11.82
N GLU A 20 -6.46 -5.17 -11.88
CA GLU A 20 -7.32 -6.34 -11.72
C GLU A 20 -8.03 -6.34 -10.37
N LEU A 21 -7.30 -6.09 -9.29
CA LEU A 21 -7.84 -6.10 -7.94
C LEU A 21 -8.78 -4.91 -7.71
N CYS A 22 -8.45 -3.71 -8.19
CA CYS A 22 -9.33 -2.54 -8.14
C CYS A 22 -10.65 -2.81 -8.88
N THR A 23 -10.58 -3.48 -10.03
CA THR A 23 -11.74 -3.88 -10.81
C THR A 23 -12.57 -4.93 -10.07
N ALA A 24 -11.95 -6.00 -9.57
CA ALA A 24 -12.64 -7.08 -8.87
C ALA A 24 -13.33 -6.62 -7.58
N LEU A 25 -12.75 -5.63 -6.90
CA LEU A 25 -13.31 -5.02 -5.69
C LEU A 25 -14.29 -3.86 -5.98
N GLY A 26 -14.43 -3.44 -7.25
CA GLY A 26 -15.32 -2.35 -7.63
C GLY A 26 -14.93 -0.98 -7.07
N LEU A 27 -13.63 -0.71 -6.90
CA LEU A 27 -13.14 0.48 -6.21
C LEU A 27 -13.21 1.77 -7.06
N GLY A 28 -13.30 1.65 -8.38
CA GLY A 28 -13.21 2.82 -9.27
C GLY A 28 -11.84 3.50 -9.14
N GLU A 29 -11.83 4.84 -9.11
CA GLU A 29 -10.61 5.62 -8.89
C GLU A 29 -10.21 5.59 -7.41
N VAL A 30 -9.08 4.93 -7.12
CA VAL A 30 -8.51 4.88 -5.77
C VAL A 30 -7.78 6.20 -5.49
N PRO A 31 -8.05 6.90 -4.37
CA PRO A 31 -7.46 8.20 -4.07
C PRO A 31 -5.99 8.14 -3.58
N ILE A 32 -5.29 7.05 -3.88
CA ILE A 32 -3.86 6.86 -3.68
C ILE A 32 -3.28 6.09 -4.87
N GLY A 33 -2.11 6.52 -5.34
CA GLY A 33 -1.34 5.76 -6.32
C GLY A 33 -0.69 4.52 -5.71
N ARG A 34 -0.67 3.42 -6.46
CA ARG A 34 0.00 2.15 -6.10
C ARG A 34 1.39 2.36 -5.50
N ASP A 35 2.25 3.16 -6.14
CA ASP A 35 3.64 3.34 -5.72
C ASP A 35 3.76 4.03 -4.36
N ALA A 36 2.86 4.98 -4.07
CA ALA A 36 2.81 5.62 -2.76
C ALA A 36 2.38 4.64 -1.66
N LEU A 37 1.43 3.75 -1.95
CA LEU A 37 1.02 2.70 -1.01
C LEU A 37 2.15 1.68 -0.76
N LEU A 38 2.85 1.28 -1.82
CA LEU A 38 4.00 0.38 -1.74
C LEU A 38 5.19 1.02 -1.02
N ALA A 39 5.41 2.33 -1.20
CA ALA A 39 6.41 3.08 -0.45
C ALA A 39 6.10 3.06 1.05
N LEU A 40 4.85 3.32 1.46
CA LEU A 40 4.45 3.24 2.87
C LEU A 40 4.66 1.82 3.45
N ALA A 41 4.31 0.79 2.68
CA ALA A 41 4.56 -0.60 3.08
C ALA A 41 6.07 -0.86 3.25
N GLY A 42 6.89 -0.34 2.33
CA GLY A 42 8.35 -0.39 2.40
C GLY A 42 8.88 0.28 3.65
N ASP A 43 8.44 1.50 3.96
CA ASP A 43 8.85 2.23 5.16
C ASP A 43 8.52 1.43 6.42
N ALA A 44 7.33 0.84 6.51
CA ALA A 44 6.96 -0.01 7.65
C ALA A 44 7.82 -1.28 7.74
N ALA A 45 8.09 -1.94 6.61
CA ALA A 45 8.90 -3.15 6.57
C ALA A 45 10.36 -2.92 7.02
N HIS A 46 10.94 -1.77 6.68
CA HIS A 46 12.31 -1.42 7.02
C HIS A 46 12.43 -0.73 8.40
N GLY A 47 11.48 0.13 8.76
CA GLY A 47 11.50 0.91 10.00
C GLY A 47 10.93 0.20 11.22
N VAL A 48 10.11 -0.85 11.02
CA VAL A 48 9.51 -1.62 12.12
C VAL A 48 9.99 -3.08 12.08
N VAL A 49 9.40 -3.89 11.20
CA VAL A 49 9.80 -5.28 10.87
C VAL A 49 9.07 -5.69 9.59
N ARG A 50 9.60 -6.67 8.84
CA ARG A 50 8.99 -7.14 7.56
C ARG A 50 7.47 -7.39 7.63
N PRO A 51 6.90 -8.03 8.69
CA PRO A 51 5.45 -8.22 8.80
C PRO A 51 4.62 -6.94 8.99
N ALA A 52 5.23 -5.80 9.29
CA ALA A 52 4.52 -4.54 9.50
C ALA A 52 3.93 -3.97 8.20
N ALA A 53 4.53 -4.25 7.04
CA ALA A 53 4.03 -3.79 5.74
C ALA A 53 2.52 -4.03 5.52
N PRO A 54 2.02 -5.29 5.51
CA PRO A 54 0.60 -5.54 5.28
C PRO A 54 -0.30 -5.00 6.40
N LEU A 55 0.16 -4.99 7.65
CA LEU A 55 -0.61 -4.47 8.79
C LEU A 55 -0.84 -2.97 8.64
N THR A 56 0.21 -2.23 8.31
CA THR A 56 0.16 -0.78 8.14
C THR A 56 -0.79 -0.39 7.00
N THR A 57 -0.64 -0.97 5.82
CA THR A 57 -1.46 -0.59 4.66
C THR A 57 -2.93 -0.97 4.84
N PHE A 58 -3.20 -2.13 5.43
CA PHE A 58 -4.57 -2.55 5.73
C PHE A 58 -5.24 -1.62 6.75
N LEU A 59 -4.57 -1.33 7.88
CA LEU A 59 -5.14 -0.50 8.93
C LEU A 59 -5.30 0.97 8.52
N ALA A 60 -4.39 1.51 7.70
CA ALA A 60 -4.55 2.86 7.14
C ALA A 60 -5.79 2.95 6.26
N GLY A 61 -5.99 1.99 5.35
CA GLY A 61 -7.20 1.92 4.51
C GLY A 61 -8.47 1.70 5.33
N TYR A 62 -8.43 0.81 6.32
CA TYR A 62 -9.55 0.54 7.22
C TYR A 62 -9.95 1.78 8.02
N ALA A 63 -8.98 2.50 8.60
CA ALA A 63 -9.22 3.74 9.34
C ALA A 63 -9.77 4.86 8.43
N ALA A 64 -9.31 4.95 7.18
CA ALA A 64 -9.88 5.88 6.21
C ALA A 64 -11.35 5.53 5.91
N GLY A 65 -11.66 4.25 5.70
CA GLY A 65 -13.03 3.76 5.50
C GLY A 65 -13.96 4.07 6.68
N LEU A 66 -13.48 3.91 7.92
CA LEU A 66 -14.23 4.28 9.13
C LEU A 66 -14.54 5.78 9.22
N GLN A 67 -13.73 6.63 8.58
CA GLN A 67 -13.92 8.09 8.54
C GLN A 67 -14.79 8.56 7.36
N GLY A 68 -15.49 7.65 6.68
CA GLY A 68 -16.32 7.96 5.52
C GLY A 68 -15.60 7.88 4.18
N GLY A 69 -14.32 7.50 4.18
CA GLY A 69 -13.52 7.33 2.97
C GLY A 69 -13.11 8.65 2.30
N GLY A 70 -12.72 8.56 1.03
CA GLY A 70 -12.26 9.70 0.24
C GLY A 70 -10.79 10.07 0.47
N ALA A 71 -10.31 11.02 -0.33
CA ALA A 71 -8.90 11.40 -0.37
C ALA A 71 -8.39 12.00 0.94
N GLU A 72 -9.20 12.84 1.61
CA GLU A 72 -8.81 13.49 2.86
C GLU A 72 -8.67 12.48 4.01
N ALA A 73 -9.67 11.61 4.20
CA ALA A 73 -9.61 10.57 5.23
C ALA A 73 -8.41 9.64 5.02
N LEU A 74 -8.14 9.29 3.76
CA LEU A 74 -6.99 8.48 3.41
C LEU A 74 -5.67 9.22 3.67
N ALA A 75 -5.54 10.48 3.25
CA ALA A 75 -4.34 11.28 3.50
C ALA A 75 -4.03 11.39 5.00
N THR A 76 -5.05 11.63 5.82
CA THR A 76 -4.94 11.66 7.29
C THR A 76 -4.45 10.32 7.83
N ALA A 77 -5.09 9.21 7.43
CA ALA A 77 -4.71 7.88 7.91
C ALA A 77 -3.27 7.49 7.51
N LEU A 78 -2.86 7.81 6.27
CA LEU A 78 -1.49 7.59 5.80
C LEU A 78 -0.48 8.44 6.57
N ALA A 79 -0.78 9.73 6.81
CA ALA A 79 0.08 10.61 7.57
C ALA A 79 0.28 10.12 9.02
N THR A 80 -0.79 9.64 9.66
CA THR A 80 -0.72 9.01 10.99
C THR A 80 0.16 7.75 10.96
N ALA A 81 -0.04 6.86 9.98
CA ALA A 81 0.76 5.65 9.83
C ALA A 81 2.25 5.95 9.63
N SER A 82 2.58 6.90 8.74
CA SER A 82 3.96 7.35 8.52
C SER A 82 4.58 7.98 9.78
N GLY A 83 3.80 8.71 10.58
CA GLY A 83 4.23 9.22 11.88
C GLY A 83 4.64 8.10 12.83
N ALA A 84 3.76 7.12 13.02
CA ALA A 84 4.02 5.99 13.91
C ALA A 84 5.26 5.16 13.49
N ILE A 85 5.49 4.99 12.18
CA ILE A 85 6.70 4.31 11.67
C ILE A 85 7.96 5.08 12.04
N ARG A 86 7.97 6.41 11.85
CA ARG A 86 9.13 7.25 12.18
C ARG A 86 9.43 7.22 13.68
N ASP A 87 8.42 7.39 14.52
CA ASP A 87 8.58 7.39 15.97
C ASP A 87 9.21 6.06 16.44
N ARG A 88 8.75 4.94 15.87
CA ARG A 88 9.31 3.61 16.19
C ARG A 88 10.75 3.42 15.74
N ALA A 89 11.14 4.01 14.61
CA ALA A 89 12.50 3.95 14.07
C ALA A 89 13.48 4.80 14.90
N HIS A 90 13.01 5.85 15.57
CA HIS A 90 13.82 6.65 16.50
C HIS A 90 14.08 5.94 17.84
N ASP A 91 13.17 5.07 18.27
CA ASP A 91 13.25 4.32 19.53
C ASP A 91 14.07 3.01 19.46
N SER A 92 14.63 2.67 18.29
CA SER A 92 15.39 1.43 18.04
C SER A 92 16.89 1.69 17.96
#